data_AF-U9SUB6-F1
#
_entry.id   AF-U9SUB6-F1
#
_cell.length_a   1.000
_cell.length_b   1.000
_cell.length_c   1.000
_cell.angle_alpha   90.00
_cell.angle_beta   90.00
_cell.angle_gamma   90.00
#
_symmetry.space_group_name_H-M   'P 1'
#
loop_
_entity.id
_entity.type
_entity.pdbx_description
1 polymer ?
#
loop_
_entity_poly.entity_id
_entity_poly.type
_entity_poly.pdbx_seq_one_letter_code
_entity_poly.pdbx_strand_id
1 'polypeptide(L)'
;LPQSLAPNVQVIGPVLSEEYPSLTPELSDFINGHKRVLYIAFGTRFYATIENNNKILQSIVETINNKIFDGVIWALSETSKDDFSPSLNFADGTQVQTLPILNNIHPHIHITKFAPQFAVLSHTNTKLFFSHGGALSSHESLYTGTPMLILPFSVDQMGNAQRLKSAGVALTVNKNTLDVNDILNKIDFLLKDEHIKKNSKRMKYLARINSNRKYRAADLIEYMLYSISLDEYLDDDFFKEWIPAESRMGFIKANNLDVYGVLLLIIILVLIGIVFILIKYISNPLSDRKKSKQA
;
A
#
# COMPACT_ATOMS: atom_id res chain seq x y z
N LEU A 1 -14.01 14.03 2.20
CA LEU A 1 -14.81 12.79 2.13
C LEU A 1 -14.32 11.97 0.95
N PRO A 2 -14.24 10.63 1.02
CA PRO A 2 -13.96 9.82 -0.18
C PRO A 2 -15.05 10.08 -1.22
N GLN A 3 -14.65 10.53 -2.41
CA GLN A 3 -15.57 10.70 -3.54
C GLN A 3 -15.74 9.37 -4.26
N SER A 4 -16.97 9.08 -4.68
CA SER A 4 -17.22 7.98 -5.61
C SER A 4 -16.46 8.22 -6.90
N LEU A 5 -15.94 7.15 -7.50
CA LEU A 5 -15.38 7.26 -8.85
C LEU A 5 -16.48 7.68 -9.82
N ALA A 6 -16.11 8.53 -10.77
CA ALA A 6 -16.96 8.91 -11.87
C ALA A 6 -17.39 7.66 -12.67
N PRO A 7 -18.60 7.62 -13.28
CA PRO A 7 -19.08 6.46 -14.03
C PRO A 7 -18.15 6.03 -15.19
N ASN A 8 -17.43 6.99 -15.79
CA ASN A 8 -16.42 6.73 -16.82
C ASN A 8 -15.08 6.19 -16.28
N VAL A 9 -14.91 6.08 -14.95
CA VAL A 9 -13.69 5.54 -14.33
C VAL A 9 -13.96 4.14 -13.82
N GLN A 10 -13.35 3.15 -14.47
CA GLN A 10 -13.56 1.74 -14.17
C GLN A 10 -12.31 1.13 -13.53
N VAL A 11 -12.46 0.55 -12.33
CA VAL A 11 -11.35 -0.11 -11.62
C VAL A 11 -11.21 -1.55 -12.11
N ILE A 12 -10.15 -1.78 -12.89
CA ILE A 12 -9.87 -3.06 -13.56
C ILE A 12 -8.62 -3.78 -13.03
N GLY A 13 -7.96 -3.20 -12.02
CA GLY A 13 -6.68 -3.71 -11.53
C GLY A 13 -6.80 -4.85 -10.52
N PRO A 14 -5.70 -5.60 -10.28
CA PRO A 14 -4.38 -5.39 -10.88
C PRO A 14 -4.27 -6.00 -12.28
N VAL A 15 -3.74 -5.24 -13.25
CA VAL A 15 -3.44 -5.77 -14.59
C VAL A 15 -2.10 -6.50 -14.52
N LEU A 16 -2.14 -7.82 -14.64
CA LEU A 16 -0.99 -8.71 -14.53
C LEU A 16 -0.83 -9.53 -15.82
N SER A 17 0.41 -9.89 -16.12
CA SER A 17 0.73 -10.78 -17.25
C SER A 17 0.13 -12.17 -17.03
N GLU A 18 -0.16 -12.88 -18.11
CA GLU A 18 -0.54 -14.30 -18.04
C GLU A 18 0.71 -15.19 -17.96
N GLU A 19 1.79 -14.72 -18.56
CA GLU A 19 3.06 -15.41 -18.62
C GLU A 19 4.11 -14.65 -17.82
N TYR A 20 4.82 -15.38 -16.98
CA TYR A 20 5.97 -14.90 -16.23
C TYR A 20 7.15 -15.83 -16.47
N PRO A 21 8.39 -15.31 -16.53
CA PRO A 21 9.57 -16.17 -16.59
C PRO A 21 9.58 -17.11 -15.39
N SER A 22 9.89 -18.38 -15.65
CA SER A 22 10.08 -19.37 -14.58
C SER A 22 11.36 -19.10 -13.80
N LEU A 23 11.48 -19.71 -12.62
CA LEU A 23 12.74 -19.72 -11.88
C LEU A 23 13.85 -20.33 -12.75
N THR A 24 15.05 -19.75 -12.70
CA THR A 24 16.24 -20.43 -13.22
C THR A 24 16.51 -21.69 -12.38
N PRO A 25 17.21 -22.71 -12.92
CA PRO A 25 17.56 -23.90 -12.14
C PRO A 25 18.28 -23.56 -10.83
N GLU A 26 19.23 -22.63 -10.86
CA GLU A 26 19.95 -22.15 -9.68
C GLU A 26 19.03 -21.55 -8.60
N LEU A 27 18.11 -20.66 -8.99
CA LEU A 27 17.15 -20.07 -8.05
C LEU A 27 16.15 -21.11 -7.55
N SER A 28 15.73 -22.05 -8.41
CA SER A 28 14.86 -23.15 -8.03
C SER A 28 15.52 -24.03 -6.97
N ASP A 29 16.76 -24.44 -7.18
CA ASP A 29 17.51 -25.28 -6.23
C ASP A 29 17.72 -24.53 -4.91
N PHE A 30 18.10 -23.25 -4.97
CA PHE A 30 18.27 -22.43 -3.78
C PHE A 30 16.97 -22.31 -2.98
N ILE A 31 15.85 -21.97 -3.60
CA ILE A 31 14.57 -21.81 -2.87
C ILE A 31 14.06 -23.14 -2.32
N ASN A 32 14.25 -24.25 -3.05
CA ASN A 32 13.83 -25.57 -2.57
C ASN A 32 14.71 -26.10 -1.43
N GLY A 33 15.97 -25.67 -1.35
CA GLY A 33 16.87 -25.97 -0.23
C GLY A 33 16.52 -25.27 1.08
N HIS A 34 15.62 -24.28 1.06
CA HIS A 34 15.29 -23.42 2.20
C HIS A 34 13.78 -23.40 2.50
N LYS A 35 13.39 -23.46 3.77
CA LYS A 35 11.98 -23.55 4.19
C LYS A 35 11.29 -22.18 4.30
N ARG A 36 12.05 -21.15 4.62
CA ARG A 36 11.62 -19.78 4.91
C ARG A 36 12.54 -18.82 4.18
N VAL A 37 12.10 -18.42 2.99
CA VAL A 37 12.82 -17.49 2.13
C VAL A 37 12.30 -16.06 2.30
N LEU A 38 13.23 -15.13 2.53
CA LEU A 38 13.02 -13.69 2.37
C LEU A 38 13.40 -13.28 0.95
N TYR A 39 12.48 -12.66 0.23
CA TYR A 39 12.79 -12.06 -1.05
C TYR A 39 12.95 -10.55 -0.90
N ILE A 40 13.99 -9.98 -1.50
CA ILE A 40 14.31 -8.54 -1.43
C ILE A 40 14.48 -8.01 -2.85
N ALA A 41 13.71 -6.98 -3.19
CA ALA A 41 13.86 -6.27 -4.46
C ALA A 41 13.34 -4.85 -4.37
N PHE A 42 14.21 -3.89 -4.63
CA PHE A 42 13.88 -2.47 -4.58
C PHE A 42 13.62 -1.85 -5.96
N GLY A 43 13.50 -2.69 -7.00
CA GLY A 43 13.28 -2.25 -8.38
C GLY A 43 14.57 -1.79 -9.06
N THR A 44 14.44 -1.36 -10.31
CA THR A 44 15.58 -0.97 -11.16
C THR A 44 16.06 0.46 -10.93
N ARG A 45 15.32 1.28 -10.18
CA ARG A 45 15.66 2.68 -9.90
C ARG A 45 15.79 2.93 -8.40
N PHE A 46 16.54 2.05 -7.74
CA PHE A 46 16.84 2.16 -6.33
C PHE A 46 18.27 2.66 -6.13
N TYR A 47 18.38 3.74 -5.36
CA TYR A 47 19.66 4.30 -4.93
C TYR A 47 19.55 4.59 -3.44
N ALA A 48 20.36 3.89 -2.65
CA ALA A 48 20.46 4.08 -1.21
C ALA A 48 21.88 4.50 -0.85
N THR A 49 22.03 5.13 0.32
CA THR A 49 23.35 5.46 0.86
C THR A 49 24.09 4.19 1.27
N ILE A 50 25.43 4.24 1.32
CA ILE A 50 26.27 3.14 1.83
C ILE A 50 25.81 2.71 3.23
N GLU A 51 25.46 3.68 4.08
CA GLU A 51 24.91 3.40 5.42
C GLU A 51 23.62 2.58 5.36
N ASN A 52 22.67 2.94 4.49
CA ASN A 52 21.41 2.21 4.36
C ASN A 52 21.62 0.82 3.75
N ASN A 53 22.50 0.69 2.74
CA ASN A 53 22.88 -0.59 2.17
C ASN A 53 23.50 -1.52 3.23
N ASN A 54 24.39 -0.99 4.06
CA ASN A 54 24.98 -1.72 5.18
C ASN A 54 23.93 -2.15 6.20
N LYS A 55 22.99 -1.28 6.59
CA LYS A 55 21.91 -1.63 7.52
C LYS A 55 20.98 -2.71 6.95
N ILE A 56 20.68 -2.65 5.65
CA ILE A 56 19.90 -3.70 4.98
C ILE A 56 20.67 -5.01 5.01
N LEU A 57 21.95 -5.01 4.63
CA LEU A 57 22.78 -6.23 4.63
C LEU A 57 23.00 -6.79 6.04
N GLN A 58 23.19 -5.93 7.05
CA GLN A 58 23.23 -6.32 8.46
C GLN A 58 21.92 -7.00 8.87
N SER A 59 20.77 -6.41 8.53
CA SER A 59 19.47 -7.01 8.84
C SER A 59 19.29 -8.38 8.19
N ILE A 60 19.79 -8.57 6.95
CA ILE A 60 19.77 -9.87 6.26
C ILE A 60 20.56 -10.91 7.06
N VAL A 61 21.80 -10.60 7.42
CA VAL A 61 22.65 -11.51 8.21
C VAL A 61 22.01 -11.82 9.56
N GLU A 62 21.48 -10.81 10.25
CA GLU A 62 20.76 -10.98 11.52
C GLU A 62 19.52 -11.86 11.39
N THR A 63 18.76 -11.77 10.29
CA THR A 63 17.60 -12.65 10.11
C THR A 63 18.00 -14.12 9.95
N ILE A 64 19.17 -14.41 9.36
CA ILE A 64 19.73 -15.76 9.27
C ILE A 64 20.22 -16.22 10.63
N ASN A 65 21.03 -15.40 11.33
CA ASN A 65 21.58 -15.73 12.64
C ASN A 65 20.49 -16.03 13.67
N ASN A 66 19.41 -15.24 13.64
CA ASN A 66 18.24 -15.40 14.52
C ASN A 66 17.26 -16.47 14.04
N LYS A 67 17.57 -17.21 12.96
CA LYS A 67 16.75 -18.30 12.38
C LYS A 67 15.34 -17.84 12.00
N ILE A 68 15.18 -16.56 11.67
CA ILE A 68 13.94 -15.97 11.16
C ILE A 68 13.73 -16.41 9.71
N PHE A 69 14.81 -16.45 8.93
CA PHE A 69 14.86 -17.05 7.61
C PHE A 69 16.02 -18.03 7.55
N ASP A 70 15.88 -19.04 6.70
CA ASP A 70 17.00 -19.92 6.35
C ASP A 70 17.51 -19.63 4.94
N GLY A 71 16.79 -18.85 4.11
CA GLY A 71 17.29 -18.37 2.83
C GLY A 71 16.91 -16.92 2.55
N VAL A 72 17.79 -16.16 1.89
CA VAL A 72 17.51 -14.81 1.40
C VAL A 72 17.88 -14.72 -0.06
N ILE A 73 16.96 -14.19 -0.88
CA ILE A 73 17.23 -13.82 -2.27
C ILE A 73 17.15 -12.31 -2.37
N TRP A 74 18.22 -11.65 -2.79
CA TRP A 74 18.24 -10.22 -3.04
C TRP A 74 18.53 -9.93 -4.51
N ALA A 75 17.51 -9.41 -5.21
CA ALA A 75 17.65 -8.86 -6.55
C ALA A 75 18.26 -7.44 -6.49
N LEU A 76 19.58 -7.38 -6.55
CA LEU A 76 20.41 -6.18 -6.49
C LEU A 76 20.70 -5.66 -7.92
N SER A 77 19.73 -4.98 -8.53
CA SER A 77 19.75 -4.61 -9.95
C SER A 77 20.86 -3.60 -10.32
N GLU A 78 20.83 -2.41 -9.72
CA GLU A 78 21.68 -1.27 -10.09
C GLU A 78 22.63 -0.81 -8.96
N THR A 79 22.60 -1.48 -7.80
CA THR A 79 23.49 -1.14 -6.68
C THR A 79 24.86 -1.79 -6.89
N SER A 80 25.93 -1.00 -6.84
CA SER A 80 27.29 -1.52 -6.96
C SER A 80 27.71 -2.25 -5.70
N LYS A 81 28.65 -3.19 -5.82
CA LYS A 81 29.32 -3.79 -4.66
C LYS A 81 30.15 -2.76 -3.88
N ASP A 82 30.57 -1.69 -4.56
CA ASP A 82 31.29 -0.57 -3.95
C ASP A 82 30.37 0.32 -3.09
N ASP A 83 29.05 0.16 -3.19
CA ASP A 83 28.07 0.88 -2.37
C ASP A 83 27.86 0.23 -0.99
N PHE A 84 28.79 -0.63 -0.56
CA PHE A 84 28.82 -1.29 0.74
C PHE A 84 30.18 -1.08 1.41
N SER A 85 30.19 -1.02 2.74
CA SER A 85 31.45 -1.05 3.47
C SER A 85 32.12 -2.43 3.36
N PRO A 86 33.47 -2.53 3.41
CA PRO A 86 34.17 -3.82 3.30
C PRO A 86 33.80 -4.83 4.40
N SER A 87 33.39 -4.32 5.57
CA SER A 87 32.98 -5.11 6.72
C SER A 87 31.79 -4.46 7.42
N LEU A 88 31.01 -5.31 8.10
CA LEU A 88 29.88 -4.95 8.94
C LEU A 88 30.20 -5.33 10.37
N ASN A 89 29.99 -4.40 11.29
CA ASN A 89 30.10 -4.65 12.73
C ASN A 89 28.70 -4.88 13.31
N PHE A 90 28.58 -5.91 14.13
CA PHE A 90 27.33 -6.31 14.79
C PHE A 90 27.37 -5.95 16.28
N ALA A 91 26.20 -5.92 16.92
CA ALA A 91 26.05 -5.49 18.31
C ALA A 91 26.75 -6.43 19.32
N ASP A 92 26.93 -7.70 18.95
CA ASP A 92 27.65 -8.71 19.72
C ASP A 92 29.18 -8.60 19.57
N GLY A 93 29.68 -7.63 18.80
CA GLY A 93 31.09 -7.44 18.49
C GLY A 93 31.60 -8.29 17.31
N THR A 94 30.75 -9.12 16.71
CA THR A 94 31.12 -9.90 15.53
C THR A 94 31.34 -8.96 14.34
N GLN A 95 32.34 -9.28 13.52
CA GLN A 95 32.60 -8.59 12.26
C GLN A 95 32.45 -9.56 11.09
N VAL A 96 31.70 -9.14 10.06
CA VAL A 96 31.47 -9.95 8.85
C VAL A 96 31.96 -9.18 7.63
N GLN A 97 32.70 -9.85 6.75
CA GLN A 97 33.11 -9.28 5.47
C GLN A 97 31.93 -9.28 4.49
N THR A 98 31.72 -8.16 3.79
CA THR A 98 30.59 -8.01 2.86
C THR A 98 30.84 -8.71 1.53
N LEU A 99 32.08 -8.65 1.03
CA LEU A 99 32.43 -9.16 -0.31
C LEU A 99 32.11 -10.65 -0.52
N PRO A 100 32.37 -11.57 0.44
CA PRO A 100 31.94 -12.96 0.30
C PRO A 100 30.42 -13.13 0.15
N ILE A 101 29.61 -12.31 0.86
CA ILE A 101 28.15 -12.35 0.74
C ILE A 101 27.73 -11.82 -0.64
N LEU A 102 28.28 -10.69 -1.06
CA LEU A 102 28.00 -10.07 -2.36
C LEU A 102 28.48 -10.90 -3.57
N ASN A 103 29.35 -11.89 -3.33
CA ASN A 103 29.84 -12.86 -4.31
C ASN A 103 29.17 -14.24 -4.20
N ASN A 104 28.06 -14.38 -3.47
CA ASN A 104 27.33 -15.65 -3.30
C ASN A 104 28.16 -16.79 -2.67
N ILE A 105 29.11 -16.47 -1.80
CA ILE A 105 29.85 -17.47 -1.02
C ILE A 105 29.05 -17.90 0.21
N HIS A 106 28.14 -17.05 0.70
CA HIS A 106 27.32 -17.36 1.88
C HIS A 106 26.19 -18.35 1.53
N PRO A 107 26.05 -19.48 2.25
CA PRO A 107 25.15 -20.58 1.84
C PRO A 107 23.66 -20.22 1.89
N HIS A 108 23.28 -19.26 2.74
CA HIS A 108 21.89 -18.85 2.96
C HIS A 108 21.52 -17.52 2.29
N ILE A 109 22.42 -16.90 1.54
CA ILE A 109 22.16 -15.59 0.90
C ILE A 109 22.55 -15.68 -0.57
N HIS A 110 21.59 -15.42 -1.44
CA HIS A 110 21.77 -15.40 -2.88
C HIS A 110 21.47 -13.99 -3.43
N ILE A 111 22.50 -13.34 -3.94
CA ILE A 111 22.48 -12.03 -4.60
C ILE A 111 22.47 -12.24 -6.11
N THR A 112 21.52 -11.60 -6.80
CA THR A 112 21.44 -11.63 -8.27
C THR A 112 21.09 -10.25 -8.80
N LYS A 113 21.48 -9.93 -10.04
CA LYS A 113 21.02 -8.69 -10.70
C LYS A 113 19.54 -8.74 -11.06
N PHE A 114 19.01 -9.93 -11.34
CA PHE A 114 17.64 -10.13 -11.75
C PHE A 114 17.12 -11.45 -11.19
N ALA A 115 15.90 -11.41 -10.65
CA ALA A 115 15.13 -12.60 -10.31
C ALA A 115 13.76 -12.49 -10.98
N PRO A 116 13.20 -13.62 -11.47
CA PRO A 116 11.81 -13.65 -11.94
C PRO A 116 10.87 -13.45 -10.75
N GLN A 117 10.63 -12.19 -10.39
CA GLN A 117 10.01 -11.75 -9.14
C GLN A 117 8.70 -12.49 -8.85
N PHE A 118 7.79 -12.53 -9.83
CA PHE A 118 6.51 -13.21 -9.67
C PHE A 118 6.67 -14.71 -9.37
N ALA A 119 7.63 -15.39 -9.97
CA ALA A 119 7.90 -16.80 -9.71
C ALA A 119 8.48 -17.01 -8.30
N VAL A 120 9.40 -16.15 -7.86
CA VAL A 120 9.93 -16.16 -6.48
C VAL A 120 8.80 -15.92 -5.47
N LEU A 121 7.97 -14.90 -5.68
CA LEU A 121 6.83 -14.58 -4.81
C LEU A 121 5.75 -15.67 -4.80
N SER A 122 5.58 -16.39 -5.91
CA SER A 122 4.62 -17.49 -6.02
C SER A 122 5.09 -18.77 -5.32
N HIS A 123 6.38 -18.88 -5.02
CA HIS A 123 6.95 -20.05 -4.39
C HIS A 123 6.48 -20.18 -2.92
N THR A 124 6.09 -21.38 -2.51
CA THR A 124 5.53 -21.64 -1.18
C THR A 124 6.50 -21.34 -0.03
N ASN A 125 7.81 -21.44 -0.28
CA ASN A 125 8.86 -21.16 0.70
C ASN A 125 9.12 -19.65 0.89
N THR A 126 8.69 -18.79 -0.04
CA THR A 126 8.80 -17.33 0.11
C THR A 126 7.78 -16.85 1.13
N LYS A 127 8.24 -16.27 2.25
CA LYS A 127 7.36 -15.88 3.37
C LYS A 127 7.18 -14.37 3.50
N LEU A 128 8.14 -13.59 3.01
CA LEU A 128 8.11 -12.14 3.11
C LEU A 128 8.79 -11.51 1.89
N PHE A 129 8.24 -10.37 1.46
CA PHE A 129 8.85 -9.53 0.44
C PHE A 129 9.32 -8.21 1.04
N PHE A 130 10.62 -7.96 1.07
CA PHE A 130 11.18 -6.64 1.36
C PHE A 130 11.27 -5.83 0.07
N SER A 131 10.38 -4.87 -0.08
CA SER A 131 10.15 -4.14 -1.33
C SER A 131 10.30 -2.63 -1.15
N HIS A 132 10.47 -1.93 -2.26
CA HIS A 132 10.36 -0.47 -2.33
C HIS A 132 8.89 0.00 -2.37
N GLY A 133 7.92 -0.90 -2.61
CA GLY A 133 6.50 -0.56 -2.65
C GLY A 133 6.02 0.06 -3.98
N GLY A 134 6.71 -0.20 -5.08
CA GLY A 134 6.22 0.15 -6.42
C GLY A 134 4.90 -0.57 -6.75
N ALA A 135 4.04 0.05 -7.56
CA ALA A 135 2.69 -0.44 -7.82
C ALA A 135 2.65 -1.88 -8.36
N LEU A 136 3.50 -2.21 -9.34
CA LEU A 136 3.56 -3.56 -9.91
C LEU A 136 4.04 -4.61 -8.90
N SER A 137 5.16 -4.36 -8.21
CA SER A 137 5.66 -5.23 -7.13
C SER A 137 4.60 -5.45 -6.04
N SER A 138 3.85 -4.40 -5.70
CA SER A 138 2.75 -4.46 -4.74
C SER A 138 1.63 -5.36 -5.25
N HIS A 139 1.23 -5.24 -6.51
CA HIS A 139 0.20 -6.08 -7.12
C HIS A 139 0.61 -7.56 -7.17
N GLU A 140 1.86 -7.87 -7.51
CA GLU A 140 2.36 -9.25 -7.52
C GLU A 140 2.39 -9.84 -6.10
N SER A 141 2.78 -9.05 -5.09
CA SER A 141 2.74 -9.47 -3.68
C SER A 141 1.31 -9.72 -3.21
N LEU A 142 0.37 -8.84 -3.57
CA LEU A 142 -1.05 -9.04 -3.27
C LEU A 142 -1.58 -10.29 -3.96
N TYR A 143 -1.26 -10.52 -5.24
CA TYR A 143 -1.71 -11.67 -6.03
C TYR A 143 -1.21 -13.02 -5.48
N THR A 144 0.01 -13.04 -4.94
CA THR A 144 0.63 -14.22 -4.33
C THR A 144 0.20 -14.40 -2.87
N GLY A 145 -0.23 -13.32 -2.22
CA GLY A 145 -0.60 -13.26 -0.81
C GLY A 145 0.62 -13.15 0.11
N THR A 146 1.73 -12.63 -0.40
CA THR A 146 2.98 -12.47 0.33
C THR A 146 2.95 -11.14 1.08
N PRO A 147 3.11 -11.10 2.42
CA PRO A 147 3.19 -9.86 3.17
C PRO A 147 4.46 -9.07 2.81
N MET A 148 4.44 -7.75 3.03
CA MET A 148 5.53 -6.87 2.62
C MET A 148 6.14 -6.08 3.78
N LEU A 149 7.47 -6.00 3.82
CA LEU A 149 8.16 -4.90 4.46
C LEU A 149 8.49 -3.87 3.38
N ILE A 150 8.20 -2.60 3.62
CA ILE A 150 8.32 -1.56 2.60
C ILE A 150 9.33 -0.51 3.01
N LEU A 151 10.35 -0.29 2.19
CA LEU A 151 11.28 0.83 2.27
C LEU A 151 11.06 1.76 1.07
N PRO A 152 10.18 2.76 1.17
CA PRO A 152 9.86 3.64 0.05
C PRO A 152 10.97 4.67 -0.18
N PHE A 153 11.28 4.94 -1.45
CA PHE A 153 12.32 5.88 -1.86
C PHE A 153 11.77 7.16 -2.47
N SER A 154 10.83 7.05 -3.41
CA SER A 154 10.38 8.19 -4.21
C SER A 154 9.03 7.94 -4.91
N VAL A 155 8.53 8.98 -5.59
CA VAL A 155 7.33 8.94 -6.44
C VAL A 155 6.08 8.55 -5.63
N ASP A 156 5.40 7.49 -6.05
CA ASP A 156 4.13 7.01 -5.52
C ASP A 156 4.33 5.97 -4.40
N GLN A 157 5.56 5.53 -4.16
CA GLN A 157 5.90 4.44 -3.25
C GLN A 157 5.45 4.71 -1.81
N MET A 158 5.55 5.96 -1.33
CA MET A 158 5.07 6.34 0.01
C MET A 158 3.55 6.19 0.14
N GLY A 159 2.81 6.60 -0.90
CA GLY A 159 1.35 6.44 -0.95
C GLY A 159 0.95 4.97 -1.05
N ASN A 160 1.65 4.18 -1.86
CA ASN A 160 1.43 2.74 -1.98
C ASN A 160 1.72 2.02 -0.66
N ALA A 161 2.82 2.37 0.02
CA ALA A 161 3.17 1.85 1.33
C ALA A 161 2.05 2.09 2.35
N GLN A 162 1.51 3.32 2.39
CA GLN A 162 0.41 3.65 3.29
C GLN A 162 -0.88 2.88 2.96
N ARG A 163 -1.19 2.68 1.68
CA ARG A 163 -2.35 1.86 1.25
C ARG A 163 -2.19 0.40 1.66
N LEU A 164 -1.01 -0.18 1.47
CA LEU A 164 -0.72 -1.58 1.85
C LEU A 164 -0.72 -1.78 3.37
N LYS A 165 -0.17 -0.81 4.11
CA LYS A 165 -0.26 -0.76 5.57
C LYS A 165 -1.71 -0.68 6.04
N SER A 166 -2.51 0.20 5.43
CA SER A 166 -3.95 0.35 5.74
C SER A 166 -4.75 -0.90 5.38
N ALA A 167 -4.35 -1.62 4.33
CA ALA A 167 -4.93 -2.92 3.98
C ALA A 167 -4.51 -4.05 4.94
N GLY A 168 -3.56 -3.78 5.85
CA GLY A 168 -3.07 -4.73 6.85
C GLY A 168 -2.25 -5.86 6.26
N VAL A 169 -1.49 -5.61 5.18
CA VAL A 169 -0.64 -6.61 4.51
C VAL A 169 0.84 -6.22 4.50
N ALA A 170 1.17 -5.06 5.05
CA ALA A 170 2.52 -4.53 5.03
C ALA A 170 2.85 -3.66 6.25
N LEU A 171 4.15 -3.55 6.53
CA LEU A 171 4.72 -2.50 7.38
C LEU A 171 5.72 -1.66 6.60
N THR A 172 6.07 -0.50 7.13
CA THR A 172 6.95 0.47 6.46
C THR A 172 8.13 0.84 7.37
N VAL A 173 9.32 0.93 6.80
CA VAL A 173 10.54 1.45 7.42
C VAL A 173 10.91 2.79 6.78
N ASN A 174 11.60 3.64 7.52
CA ASN A 174 11.96 4.98 7.05
C ASN A 174 13.43 5.03 6.62
N LYS A 175 13.69 5.40 5.36
CA LYS A 175 15.04 5.50 4.81
C LYS A 175 15.93 6.53 5.52
N ASN A 176 15.36 7.53 6.17
CA ASN A 176 16.11 8.59 6.86
C ASN A 176 16.49 8.20 8.29
N THR A 177 15.78 7.24 8.88
CA THR A 177 15.99 6.76 10.25
C THR A 177 16.05 5.23 10.26
N LEU A 178 16.67 4.66 9.23
CA LEU A 178 16.70 3.21 9.06
C LEU A 178 17.51 2.61 10.20
N ASP A 179 16.98 1.54 10.78
CA ASP A 179 17.56 0.86 11.93
C ASP A 179 17.38 -0.65 11.79
N VAL A 180 18.42 -1.41 12.17
CA VAL A 180 18.45 -2.87 12.02
C VAL A 180 17.42 -3.53 12.93
N ASN A 181 17.28 -3.06 14.18
CA ASN A 181 16.31 -3.63 15.12
C ASN A 181 14.87 -3.32 14.68
N ASP A 182 14.60 -2.12 14.18
CA ASP A 182 13.30 -1.78 13.60
C ASP A 182 12.93 -2.70 12.42
N ILE A 183 13.87 -3.00 11.52
CA ILE A 183 13.67 -3.97 10.44
C ILE A 183 13.34 -5.36 11.02
N LEU A 184 14.17 -5.87 11.93
CA LEU A 184 13.99 -7.20 12.52
C LEU A 184 12.65 -7.34 13.26
N ASN A 185 12.28 -6.36 14.07
CA ASN A 185 11.03 -6.35 14.82
C ASN A 185 9.81 -6.33 13.87
N LYS A 186 9.87 -5.55 12.78
CA LYS A 186 8.79 -5.50 11.78
C LYS A 186 8.70 -6.78 10.98
N ILE A 187 9.82 -7.40 10.62
CA ILE A 187 9.85 -8.72 9.99
C ILE A 187 9.18 -9.75 10.90
N ASP A 188 9.55 -9.79 12.18
CA ASP A 188 9.00 -10.74 13.14
C ASP A 188 7.48 -10.57 13.29
N PHE A 189 7.02 -9.32 13.42
CA PHE A 189 5.59 -8.99 13.46
C PHE A 189 4.85 -9.43 12.20
N LEU A 190 5.38 -9.12 11.01
CA LEU A 190 4.79 -9.48 9.72
C LEU A 190 4.61 -11.00 9.55
N LEU A 191 5.49 -11.79 10.15
CA LEU A 191 5.46 -13.25 10.05
C LEU A 191 4.55 -13.92 11.09
N LYS A 192 4.34 -13.28 12.25
CA LYS A 192 3.60 -13.87 13.39
C LYS A 192 2.16 -13.34 13.55
N ASP A 193 1.88 -12.14 13.07
CA ASP A 193 0.58 -11.50 13.29
C ASP A 193 -0.55 -12.17 12.47
N GLU A 194 -1.57 -12.67 13.17
CA GLU A 194 -2.68 -13.39 12.55
C GLU A 194 -3.61 -12.46 11.74
N HIS A 195 -3.69 -11.17 12.07
CA HIS A 195 -4.45 -10.21 11.25
C HIS A 195 -3.78 -9.98 9.90
N ILE A 196 -2.44 -9.84 9.86
CA ILE A 196 -1.67 -9.74 8.63
C ILE A 196 -1.87 -10.99 7.77
N LYS A 197 -1.75 -12.18 8.36
CA LYS A 197 -1.96 -13.44 7.64
C LYS A 197 -3.38 -13.55 7.05
N LYS A 198 -4.41 -13.19 7.82
CA LYS A 198 -5.81 -13.15 7.37
C LYS A 198 -6.00 -12.13 6.24
N ASN A 199 -5.44 -10.93 6.37
CA ASN A 199 -5.54 -9.87 5.38
C ASN A 199 -4.79 -10.20 4.10
N SER A 200 -3.59 -10.77 4.18
CA SER A 200 -2.82 -11.23 3.01
C SER A 200 -3.57 -12.32 2.25
N LYS A 201 -4.19 -13.28 2.95
CA LYS A 201 -5.07 -14.28 2.34
C LYS A 201 -6.30 -13.64 1.69
N ARG A 202 -6.97 -12.69 2.34
CA ARG A 202 -8.12 -11.96 1.79
C ARG A 202 -7.73 -11.19 0.52
N MET A 203 -6.65 -10.44 0.58
CA MET A 203 -6.15 -9.63 -0.52
C MET A 203 -5.68 -10.49 -1.70
N LYS A 204 -5.12 -11.67 -1.44
CA LYS A 204 -4.81 -12.68 -2.48
C LYS A 204 -6.00 -13.03 -3.34
N TYR A 205 -7.12 -13.38 -2.72
CA TYR A 205 -8.33 -13.71 -3.48
C TYR A 205 -8.89 -12.50 -4.22
N LEU A 206 -8.90 -11.32 -3.59
CA LEU A 206 -9.37 -10.10 -4.24
C LEU A 206 -8.49 -9.72 -5.44
N ALA A 207 -7.18 -9.80 -5.32
CA ALA A 207 -6.24 -9.50 -6.40
C ALA A 207 -6.42 -10.48 -7.58
N ARG A 208 -6.57 -11.78 -7.30
CA ARG A 208 -6.81 -12.81 -8.34
C ARG A 208 -8.14 -12.67 -9.06
N ILE A 209 -9.21 -12.33 -8.34
CA ILE A 209 -10.53 -12.09 -8.95
C ILE A 209 -10.47 -10.82 -9.79
N ASN A 210 -9.91 -9.75 -9.24
CA ASN A 210 -9.91 -8.46 -9.91
C ASN A 210 -8.92 -8.39 -11.08
N SER A 211 -7.87 -9.22 -11.11
CA SER A 211 -6.95 -9.27 -12.25
C SER A 211 -7.59 -9.71 -13.56
N ASN A 212 -8.73 -10.42 -13.49
CA ASN A 212 -9.52 -10.80 -14.66
C ASN A 212 -10.34 -9.63 -15.23
N ARG A 213 -10.46 -8.50 -14.52
CA ARG A 213 -11.20 -7.33 -15.01
C ARG A 213 -10.50 -6.63 -16.19
N LYS A 214 -9.28 -7.02 -16.55
CA LYS A 214 -8.64 -6.61 -17.80
C LYS A 214 -9.47 -6.97 -19.03
N TYR A 215 -10.19 -8.10 -19.02
CA TYR A 215 -11.10 -8.46 -20.12
C TYR A 215 -12.34 -7.56 -20.13
N ARG A 216 -12.93 -7.28 -18.96
CA ARG A 216 -13.98 -6.25 -18.85
C ARG A 216 -13.51 -4.90 -19.40
N ALA A 217 -12.25 -4.52 -19.20
CA ALA A 217 -11.70 -3.31 -19.79
C ALA A 217 -11.73 -3.36 -21.31
N ALA A 218 -11.30 -4.48 -21.90
CA ALA A 218 -11.37 -4.70 -23.35
C ALA A 218 -12.83 -4.64 -23.85
N ASP A 219 -13.76 -5.33 -23.18
CA ASP A 219 -15.18 -5.33 -23.54
C ASP A 219 -15.77 -3.91 -23.54
N LEU A 220 -15.43 -3.09 -22.53
CA LEU A 220 -15.92 -1.70 -22.44
C LEU A 220 -15.32 -0.81 -23.53
N ILE A 221 -14.06 -1.04 -23.90
CA ILE A 221 -13.41 -0.34 -25.01
C ILE A 221 -14.08 -0.72 -26.33
N GLU A 222 -14.30 -2.02 -26.59
CA GLU A 222 -14.97 -2.51 -27.78
C GLU A 222 -16.41 -1.98 -27.89
N TYR A 223 -17.16 -2.03 -26.78
CA TYR A 223 -18.51 -1.48 -26.70
C TYR A 223 -18.54 0.00 -27.09
N MET A 224 -17.62 0.80 -26.55
CA MET A 224 -17.56 2.23 -26.84
C MET A 224 -17.19 2.50 -28.31
N LEU A 225 -16.20 1.78 -28.85
CA LEU A 225 -15.80 1.91 -30.25
C LEU A 225 -16.93 1.53 -31.21
N TYR A 226 -17.65 0.45 -30.92
CA TYR A 226 -18.79 0.02 -31.72
C TYR A 226 -19.94 1.02 -31.64
N SER A 227 -20.27 1.51 -30.44
CA SER A 227 -21.33 2.51 -30.24
C SER A 227 -21.05 3.79 -31.03
N ILE A 228 -19.79 4.25 -31.07
CA ILE A 228 -19.38 5.41 -31.87
C ILE A 228 -19.54 5.14 -33.37
N SER A 229 -19.21 3.94 -33.84
CA SER A 229 -19.30 3.60 -35.26
C SER A 229 -20.72 3.57 -35.83
N LEU A 230 -21.72 3.46 -34.96
CA LEU A 230 -23.11 3.34 -35.39
C LEU A 230 -23.82 4.69 -35.58
N ASP A 231 -23.27 5.81 -35.09
CA ASP A 231 -23.74 7.23 -35.14
C ASP A 231 -25.20 7.50 -34.68
N GLU A 232 -26.13 6.58 -34.95
CA GLU A 232 -27.54 6.53 -34.59
C GLU A 232 -27.79 6.33 -33.08
N TYR A 233 -26.77 5.90 -32.32
CA TYR A 233 -26.86 5.63 -30.87
C TYR A 233 -26.08 6.62 -30.00
N LEU A 234 -25.44 7.63 -30.59
CA LEU A 234 -24.73 8.68 -29.85
C LEU A 234 -25.67 9.85 -29.54
N ASP A 235 -26.68 9.62 -28.70
CA ASP A 235 -27.51 10.70 -28.17
C ASP A 235 -27.08 11.13 -26.76
N ASP A 236 -27.66 12.23 -26.29
CA ASP A 236 -27.40 12.74 -24.93
C ASP A 236 -27.80 11.73 -23.85
N ASP A 237 -28.68 10.77 -24.15
CA ASP A 237 -29.11 9.71 -23.22
C ASP A 237 -28.05 8.61 -23.07
N PHE A 238 -27.37 8.22 -24.14
CA PHE A 238 -26.22 7.31 -24.09
C PHE A 238 -25.12 7.86 -23.18
N PHE A 239 -24.74 9.13 -23.35
CA PHE A 239 -23.69 9.74 -22.53
C PHE A 239 -24.10 9.95 -21.06
N LYS A 240 -25.41 9.99 -20.73
CA LYS A 240 -25.90 10.05 -19.34
C LYS A 240 -25.50 8.82 -18.52
N GLU A 241 -25.22 7.69 -19.14
CA GLU A 241 -24.78 6.49 -18.40
C GLU A 241 -23.29 6.53 -18.07
N TRP A 242 -22.49 7.27 -18.84
CA TRP A 242 -21.03 7.27 -18.76
C TRP A 242 -20.45 8.51 -18.09
N ILE A 243 -21.17 9.63 -18.05
CA ILE A 243 -20.68 10.86 -17.45
C ILE A 243 -21.23 11.03 -16.02
N PRO A 244 -20.48 11.60 -15.05
CA PRO A 244 -20.99 11.90 -13.73
C PRO A 244 -22.33 12.63 -13.73
N ALA A 245 -23.20 12.29 -12.78
CA ALA A 245 -24.47 13.00 -12.62
C ALA A 245 -24.28 14.50 -12.39
N GLU A 246 -23.20 14.89 -11.72
CA GLU A 246 -22.82 16.29 -11.44
C GLU A 246 -22.63 17.13 -12.72
N SER A 247 -22.07 16.55 -13.78
CA SER A 247 -21.85 17.27 -15.04
C SER A 247 -23.15 17.60 -15.78
N ARG A 248 -24.26 16.98 -15.36
CA ARG A 248 -25.60 17.15 -15.94
C ARG A 248 -26.49 18.03 -15.10
N MET A 249 -26.00 18.49 -13.95
CA MET A 249 -26.74 19.31 -13.00
C MET A 249 -26.25 20.75 -13.06
N GLY A 250 -27.16 21.70 -12.83
CA GLY A 250 -26.78 23.10 -12.66
C GLY A 250 -25.82 23.28 -11.46
N PHE A 251 -24.98 24.31 -11.52
CA PHE A 251 -23.89 24.57 -10.57
C PHE A 251 -24.29 24.45 -9.09
N ILE A 252 -25.49 24.93 -8.72
CA ILE A 252 -26.02 24.88 -7.35
C ILE A 252 -26.15 23.43 -6.87
N LYS A 253 -26.81 22.58 -7.66
CA LYS A 253 -27.08 21.18 -7.30
C LYS A 253 -25.82 20.32 -7.40
N ALA A 254 -24.99 20.56 -8.42
CA ALA A 254 -23.71 19.86 -8.59
C ALA A 254 -22.77 20.06 -7.38
N ASN A 255 -22.81 21.23 -6.74
CA ASN A 255 -21.99 21.56 -5.57
C ASN A 255 -22.74 21.44 -4.22
N ASN A 256 -23.96 20.88 -4.23
CA ASN A 256 -24.84 20.75 -3.05
C ASN A 256 -25.08 22.08 -2.29
N LEU A 257 -25.04 23.22 -2.98
CA LEU A 257 -25.19 24.54 -2.36
C LEU A 257 -26.59 24.76 -1.78
N ASP A 258 -27.60 24.11 -2.36
CA ASP A 258 -28.96 24.03 -1.83
C ASP A 258 -29.00 23.31 -0.48
N VAL A 259 -28.30 22.17 -0.35
CA VAL A 259 -28.19 21.41 0.91
C VAL A 259 -27.46 22.22 1.97
N TYR A 260 -26.31 22.84 1.63
CA TYR A 260 -25.58 23.69 2.55
C TYR A 260 -26.37 24.93 2.97
N GLY A 261 -27.15 25.52 2.05
CA GLY A 261 -28.02 26.65 2.33
C GLY A 261 -29.12 26.30 3.35
N VAL A 262 -29.77 25.15 3.21
CA VAL A 262 -30.78 24.67 4.18
C VAL A 262 -30.15 24.39 5.55
N LEU A 263 -28.97 23.75 5.57
CA LEU A 263 -28.22 23.50 6.81
C LEU A 263 -27.86 24.81 7.52
N LEU A 264 -27.39 25.81 6.77
CA LEU A 264 -27.07 27.14 7.30
C LEU A 264 -28.31 27.82 7.87
N LEU A 265 -29.46 27.73 7.18
CA LEU A 265 -30.72 28.27 7.66
C LEU A 265 -31.16 27.64 8.98
N ILE A 266 -31.06 26.30 9.11
CA ILE A 266 -31.37 25.59 10.35
C ILE A 266 -30.48 26.07 11.49
N ILE A 267 -29.17 26.21 11.25
CA ILE A 267 -28.22 26.72 12.25
C ILE A 267 -28.59 28.14 12.70
N ILE A 268 -28.93 29.03 11.76
CA ILE A 268 -29.35 30.40 12.05
C ILE A 268 -30.63 30.41 12.91
N LEU A 269 -31.64 29.60 12.57
CA LEU A 269 -32.89 29.52 13.33
C LEU A 269 -32.67 29.02 14.76
N VAL A 270 -31.81 28.03 14.95
CA VAL A 270 -31.42 27.53 16.27
C VAL A 270 -30.72 28.63 17.08
N LEU A 271 -29.77 29.35 16.47
CA LEU A 271 -29.08 30.46 17.12
C LEU A 271 -30.03 31.60 17.52
N ILE A 272 -30.96 31.98 16.63
CA ILE A 272 -32.00 32.97 16.94
C ILE A 272 -32.88 32.50 18.11
N GLY A 273 -33.28 31.22 18.10
CA GLY A 273 -34.06 30.63 19.19
C GLY A 273 -33.33 30.68 20.53
N ILE A 274 -32.03 30.36 20.56
CA ILE A 274 -31.18 30.46 21.75
C ILE A 274 -31.11 31.90 22.25
N VAL A 275 -30.84 32.86 21.35
CA VAL A 275 -30.77 34.29 21.70
C VAL A 275 -32.11 34.78 22.25
N PHE A 276 -33.23 34.38 21.65
CA PHE A 276 -34.56 34.73 22.14
C PHE A 276 -34.83 34.18 23.54
N ILE A 277 -34.46 32.92 23.81
CA ILE A 277 -34.58 32.31 25.14
C ILE A 277 -33.72 33.06 26.16
N LEU A 278 -32.48 33.42 25.81
CA LEU A 278 -31.58 34.18 26.67
C LEU A 278 -32.12 35.58 26.96
N ILE A 279 -32.60 36.29 25.94
CA ILE A 279 -33.24 37.61 26.12
C ILE A 279 -34.44 37.47 27.05
N LYS A 280 -35.33 36.49 26.83
CA LYS A 280 -36.50 36.25 27.69
C LYS A 280 -36.09 35.93 29.14
N TYR A 281 -35.01 35.17 29.34
CA TYR A 281 -34.49 34.85 30.67
C TYR A 281 -33.91 36.08 31.39
N ILE A 282 -33.22 36.97 30.65
CA ILE A 282 -32.65 38.22 31.18
C ILE A 282 -33.74 39.28 31.43
N SER A 283 -34.74 39.35 30.54
CA SER A 283 -35.84 40.33 30.59
C SER A 283 -37.02 39.91 31.46
N ASN A 284 -37.05 38.67 31.96
CA ASN A 284 -37.84 38.30 33.13
C ASN A 284 -37.00 38.51 34.41
N PRO A 285 -37.05 39.69 35.06
CA PRO A 285 -36.44 39.82 36.38
C PRO A 285 -37.12 38.85 37.34
N LEU A 286 -36.33 38.25 38.24
CA LEU A 286 -36.80 37.52 39.41
C LEU A 286 -37.75 38.41 40.25
N SER A 287 -39.03 38.48 39.90
CA SER A 287 -40.04 39.24 40.65
C SER A 287 -41.10 38.36 41.31
N ASP A 288 -40.80 37.07 41.57
CA ASP A 288 -41.72 36.18 42.30
C ASP A 288 -41.06 35.37 43.45
N ARG A 289 -39.91 35.82 43.96
CA ARG A 289 -39.33 35.28 45.21
C ARG A 289 -38.98 36.38 46.22
N LYS A 290 -39.92 37.27 46.55
CA LYS A 290 -39.83 38.08 47.79
C LYS A 290 -41.13 38.82 48.16
N LYS A 291 -42.24 38.11 48.38
CA LYS A 291 -43.31 38.55 49.32
C LYS A 291 -43.97 37.36 50.03
N SER A 292 -43.17 36.61 50.79
CA SER A 292 -43.62 36.10 52.09
C SER A 292 -42.65 36.67 53.13
N LYS A 293 -43.19 37.10 54.28
CA LYS A 293 -42.55 37.86 55.38
C LYS A 293 -42.63 39.39 55.26
N GLN A 294 -43.75 39.96 55.71
CA GLN A 294 -43.78 40.83 56.89
C GLN A 294 -45.22 41.19 57.27
N ALA A 295 -45.52 41.01 58.56
CA ALA A 295 -46.65 41.48 59.37
C ALA A 295 -48.07 41.04 58.97
#